data_AF-M1U8W6-F1
#
_entry.id   AF-M1U8W6-F1
#
_cell.length_a   1.000
_cell.length_b   1.000
_cell.length_c   1.000
_cell.angle_alpha   90.00
_cell.angle_beta   90.00
_cell.angle_gamma   90.00
#
_symmetry.space_group_name_H-M   'P 1'
#
loop_
_entity.id
_entity.type
_entity.pdbx_description
1 polymer ?
#
loop_
_entity_poly.entity_id
_entity_poly.type
_entity_poly.pdbx_seq_one_letter_code
_entity_poly.pdbx_strand_id
1 'polypeptide(L)'
;KATTPRNDEPETASRPFDLSRNGFVLSEGAAVFVLERFPAARRRGAHIYAEIAGFASRCNAFHMTGLRPDGREMAEAIRAAMEEARMDPGDLDYINAHGSGTKQNDRHETAAFKRSLGAAAYDIPVSSIKSMVGHSLGAIGSIEIAASALAIEHNMVPPTANLHTPDPECDLDYVPLIARERTVDAVLTVG
;
A
#
# COMPACT_ATOMS: atom_id res chain seq x y z
N LYS A 1 -11.61 -13.09 13.60
CA LYS A 1 -10.29 -12.85 14.24
C LYS A 1 -9.42 -12.16 13.19
N ALA A 2 -8.62 -11.17 13.58
CA ALA A 2 -7.89 -10.34 12.62
C ALA A 2 -6.54 -10.97 12.20
N THR A 3 -5.92 -11.73 13.11
CA THR A 3 -4.70 -12.50 12.83
C THR A 3 -5.00 -13.83 12.16
N THR A 4 -4.08 -14.30 11.33
CA THR A 4 -4.17 -15.63 10.70
C THR A 4 -3.99 -16.74 11.73
N PRO A 5 -4.71 -17.88 11.62
CA PRO A 5 -4.48 -19.07 12.43
C PRO A 5 -3.35 -19.97 11.89
N ARG A 6 -2.70 -19.61 10.76
CA ARG A 6 -1.63 -20.42 10.14
C ARG A 6 -0.33 -20.33 10.95
N ASN A 7 -0.24 -21.15 11.99
CA ASN A 7 0.97 -21.25 12.82
C ASN A 7 1.93 -22.34 12.33
N ASP A 8 1.45 -23.30 11.55
CA ASP A 8 2.24 -24.45 11.08
C ASP A 8 3.12 -24.12 9.85
N GLU A 9 2.81 -23.03 9.15
CA GLU A 9 3.52 -22.54 7.94
C GLU A 9 3.82 -21.03 8.05
N PRO A 10 4.56 -20.57 9.07
CA PRO A 10 4.72 -19.15 9.38
C PRO A 10 5.34 -18.35 8.23
N GLU A 11 6.23 -18.94 7.44
CA GLU A 11 6.91 -18.31 6.31
C GLU A 11 5.95 -17.87 5.20
N THR A 12 4.79 -18.53 5.07
CA THR A 12 3.80 -18.25 4.02
C THR A 12 2.48 -17.73 4.58
N ALA A 13 2.41 -17.44 5.89
CA ALA A 13 1.15 -17.16 6.58
C ALA A 13 0.52 -15.82 6.19
N SER A 14 1.34 -14.81 5.86
CA SER A 14 0.87 -13.49 5.43
C SER A 14 0.59 -13.47 3.93
N ARG A 15 -0.70 -13.51 3.55
CA ARG A 15 -1.15 -13.65 2.15
C ARG A 15 -2.08 -12.52 1.69
N PRO A 16 -1.64 -11.26 1.61
CA PRO A 16 -2.45 -10.18 1.05
C PRO A 16 -2.99 -10.54 -0.34
N PHE A 17 -4.27 -10.26 -0.59
CA PHE A 17 -4.97 -10.45 -1.87
C PHE A 17 -5.09 -11.88 -2.41
N ASP A 18 -4.49 -12.87 -1.74
CA ASP A 18 -4.61 -14.28 -2.10
C ASP A 18 -5.99 -14.83 -1.70
N LEU A 19 -6.54 -15.73 -2.51
CA LEU A 19 -7.82 -16.41 -2.28
C LEU A 19 -7.86 -17.12 -0.91
N SER A 20 -6.71 -17.64 -0.47
CA SER A 20 -6.57 -18.42 0.77
C SER A 20 -6.28 -17.59 2.02
N ARG A 21 -6.29 -16.25 1.89
CA ARG A 21 -6.02 -15.31 2.99
C ARG A 21 -7.06 -15.40 4.10
N ASN A 22 -6.58 -15.28 5.33
CA ASN A 22 -7.40 -15.51 6.52
C ASN A 22 -6.91 -14.71 7.74
N GLY A 23 -6.22 -13.58 7.51
CA GLY A 23 -5.74 -12.68 8.54
C GLY A 23 -4.29 -12.23 8.33
N PHE A 24 -3.83 -11.28 9.14
CA PHE A 24 -2.44 -10.81 9.13
C PHE A 24 -1.56 -11.61 10.09
N VAL A 25 -0.24 -11.54 9.85
CA VAL A 25 0.81 -11.97 10.78
C VAL A 25 1.29 -10.74 11.55
N LEU A 26 1.40 -10.83 12.88
CA LEU A 26 1.96 -9.74 13.69
C LEU A 26 3.46 -9.64 13.45
N SER A 27 3.97 -8.40 13.43
CA SER A 27 5.40 -8.16 13.36
C SER A 27 5.83 -6.95 14.17
N GLU A 28 7.12 -6.69 14.15
CA GLU A 28 7.76 -5.55 14.78
C GLU A 28 8.57 -4.79 13.73
N GLY A 29 8.86 -3.52 14.00
CA GLY A 29 9.72 -2.73 13.12
C GLY A 29 9.64 -1.26 13.46
N ALA A 30 10.56 -0.50 12.88
CA ALA A 30 10.57 0.96 12.98
C ALA A 30 11.18 1.56 11.72
N ALA A 31 10.67 2.73 11.34
CA ALA A 31 11.28 3.61 10.35
C ALA A 31 11.12 5.06 10.83
N VAL A 32 12.16 5.86 10.64
CA VAL A 32 12.20 7.27 11.07
C VAL A 32 12.65 8.12 9.89
N PHE A 33 11.98 9.24 9.70
CA PHE A 33 12.25 10.18 8.62
C PHE A 33 12.66 11.54 9.15
N VAL A 34 13.55 12.19 8.42
CA VAL A 34 13.87 13.61 8.61
C VAL A 34 13.28 14.37 7.43
N LEU A 35 12.26 15.19 7.71
CA LEU A 35 11.60 16.00 6.68
C LEU A 35 12.21 17.40 6.62
N GLU A 36 12.44 17.87 5.41
CA GLU A 36 12.97 19.20 5.15
C GLU A 36 12.22 19.83 3.97
N ARG A 37 12.13 21.16 3.93
CA ARG A 37 11.62 21.86 2.74
C ARG A 37 12.53 21.58 1.54
N PHE A 38 11.95 21.14 0.44
CA PHE A 38 12.66 20.76 -0.78
C PHE A 38 13.72 21.76 -1.25
N PRO A 39 13.47 23.10 -1.30
CA PRO A 39 14.50 24.05 -1.70
C PRO A 39 15.72 24.10 -0.75
N ALA A 40 15.53 23.82 0.55
CA ALA A 40 16.62 23.82 1.51
C ALA A 40 17.48 22.54 1.38
N ALA A 41 16.83 21.38 1.28
CA ALA A 41 17.50 20.10 1.03
C ALA A 41 18.32 20.15 -0.27
N ARG A 42 17.75 20.68 -1.35
CA ARG A 42 18.46 20.88 -2.62
C ARG A 42 19.64 21.83 -2.52
N ARG A 43 19.49 22.98 -1.85
CA ARG A 43 20.59 23.97 -1.72
C ARG A 43 21.81 23.41 -1.02
N ARG A 44 21.63 22.54 -0.03
CA ARG A 44 22.74 21.89 0.69
C ARG A 44 23.21 20.58 0.07
N GLY A 45 22.63 20.16 -1.07
CA GLY A 45 22.99 18.91 -1.75
C GLY A 45 22.66 17.66 -0.93
N ALA A 46 21.56 17.68 -0.17
CA ALA A 46 21.10 16.51 0.57
C ALA A 46 20.74 15.36 -0.38
N HIS A 47 20.95 14.12 0.06
CA HIS A 47 20.34 12.96 -0.59
C HIS A 47 18.83 12.97 -0.28
N ILE A 48 18.01 13.04 -1.32
CA ILE A 48 16.54 13.13 -1.24
C ILE A 48 16.00 11.81 -1.77
N TYR A 49 15.38 11.03 -0.89
CA TYR A 49 14.75 9.76 -1.27
C TYR A 49 13.46 9.97 -2.06
N ALA A 50 12.59 10.87 -1.57
CA ALA A 50 11.32 11.19 -2.20
C ALA A 50 10.80 12.56 -1.70
N GLU A 51 9.80 13.09 -2.39
CA GLU A 51 8.99 14.22 -1.95
C GLU A 51 7.60 13.72 -1.50
N ILE A 52 7.09 14.27 -0.39
CA ILE A 52 5.67 14.07 -0.03
C ILE A 52 4.86 15.12 -0.78
N ALA A 53 4.30 14.73 -1.93
CA ALA A 53 3.55 15.64 -2.80
C ALA A 53 2.15 15.99 -2.24
N GLY A 54 1.51 15.08 -1.51
CA GLY A 54 0.21 15.30 -0.88
C GLY A 54 -0.11 14.21 0.14
N PHE A 55 -1.03 14.49 1.06
CA PHE A 55 -1.48 13.54 2.07
C PHE A 55 -2.94 13.79 2.46
N ALA A 56 -3.63 12.74 2.89
CA ALA A 56 -4.97 12.89 3.43
C ALA A 56 -5.26 11.82 4.47
N SER A 57 -6.11 12.18 5.43
CA SER A 57 -6.72 11.23 6.36
C SER A 57 -8.23 11.43 6.37
N ARG A 58 -8.95 10.33 6.54
CA ARG A 58 -10.42 10.29 6.65
C ARG A 58 -10.80 9.27 7.73
N CYS A 59 -11.93 9.51 8.38
CA CYS A 59 -12.54 8.55 9.31
C CYS A 59 -13.76 7.93 8.63
N ASN A 60 -13.89 6.60 8.69
CA ASN A 60 -15.02 5.91 8.06
C ASN A 60 -16.38 6.19 8.76
N ALA A 61 -16.34 6.58 10.05
CA ALA A 61 -17.50 6.79 10.92
C ALA A 61 -18.61 5.73 10.81
N PHE A 62 -18.25 4.49 10.45
CA PHE A 62 -19.17 3.41 10.12
C PHE A 62 -19.27 2.38 11.23
N HIS A 63 -18.12 1.91 11.69
CA HIS A 63 -18.00 0.91 12.74
C HIS A 63 -16.62 1.00 13.39
N MET A 64 -16.51 0.63 14.67
CA MET A 64 -15.26 0.76 15.44
C MET A 64 -14.06 0.05 14.79
N THR A 65 -14.32 -1.09 14.13
CA THR A 65 -13.29 -1.92 13.47
C THR A 65 -13.72 -2.44 12.09
N GLY A 66 -14.95 -2.14 11.68
CA GLY A 66 -15.54 -2.69 10.47
C GLY A 66 -15.34 -1.74 9.31
N LEU A 67 -15.06 -2.28 8.13
CA LEU A 67 -14.94 -1.53 6.89
C LEU A 67 -16.15 -1.78 6.01
N ARG A 68 -16.60 -0.73 5.32
CA ARG A 68 -17.64 -0.85 4.30
C ARG A 68 -17.05 -1.57 3.08
N PRO A 69 -17.77 -2.45 2.39
CA PRO A 69 -17.23 -3.10 1.19
C PRO A 69 -16.92 -2.13 0.03
N ASP A 70 -17.50 -0.92 0.05
CA ASP A 70 -17.50 0.02 -1.08
C ASP A 70 -16.32 0.99 -1.14
N GLY A 71 -15.39 0.91 -0.18
CA GLY A 71 -14.14 1.68 -0.21
C GLY A 71 -14.30 3.20 -0.12
N ARG A 72 -15.49 3.70 0.23
CA ARG A 72 -15.86 5.11 -0.05
C ARG A 72 -14.93 6.11 0.62
N GLU A 73 -14.73 5.99 1.92
CA GLU A 73 -13.92 6.92 2.71
C GLU A 73 -12.45 6.92 2.29
N MET A 74 -11.92 5.75 1.94
CA MET A 74 -10.55 5.61 1.47
C MET A 74 -10.41 6.20 0.07
N ALA A 75 -11.40 6.01 -0.80
CA ALA A 75 -11.41 6.67 -2.11
C ALA A 75 -11.46 8.21 -2.00
N GLU A 76 -12.18 8.76 -1.01
CA GLU A 76 -12.14 10.21 -0.71
C GLU A 76 -10.78 10.65 -0.18
N ALA A 77 -10.11 9.83 0.64
CA ALA A 77 -8.75 10.13 1.11
C ALA A 77 -7.77 10.14 -0.05
N ILE A 78 -7.81 9.12 -0.91
CA ILE A 78 -6.96 9.02 -2.10
C ILE A 78 -7.19 10.24 -3.01
N ARG A 79 -8.44 10.57 -3.34
CA ARG A 79 -8.74 11.73 -4.19
C ARG A 79 -8.23 13.04 -3.59
N ALA A 80 -8.40 13.25 -2.28
CA ALA A 80 -7.88 14.46 -1.63
C ALA A 80 -6.35 14.54 -1.62
N ALA A 81 -5.64 13.42 -1.42
CA ALA A 81 -4.19 13.38 -1.48
C ALA A 81 -3.67 13.65 -2.91
N MET A 82 -4.33 13.07 -3.92
CA MET A 82 -4.01 13.31 -5.34
C MET A 82 -4.29 14.77 -5.74
N GLU A 83 -5.40 15.35 -5.28
CA GLU A 83 -5.73 16.77 -5.49
C GLU A 83 -4.69 17.71 -4.87
N GLU A 84 -4.24 17.43 -3.64
CA GLU A 84 -3.17 18.19 -2.99
C GLU A 84 -1.85 18.07 -3.76
N ALA A 85 -1.52 16.85 -4.22
CA ALA A 85 -0.35 16.57 -5.05
C ALA A 85 -0.46 17.14 -6.48
N ARG A 86 -1.67 17.52 -6.92
CA ARG A 86 -2.00 17.94 -8.29
C ARG A 86 -1.63 16.89 -9.34
N MET A 87 -1.94 15.63 -9.02
CA MET A 87 -1.67 14.48 -9.87
C MET A 87 -2.97 13.88 -10.38
N ASP A 88 -2.95 13.41 -11.62
CA ASP A 88 -4.01 12.59 -12.19
C ASP A 88 -3.75 11.10 -11.90
N PRO A 89 -4.78 10.24 -11.90
CA PRO A 89 -4.59 8.80 -11.67
C PRO A 89 -3.57 8.13 -12.60
N GLY A 90 -3.42 8.63 -13.83
CA GLY A 90 -2.46 8.10 -14.80
C GLY A 90 -1.01 8.45 -14.52
N ASP A 91 -0.75 9.37 -13.58
CA ASP A 91 0.61 9.74 -13.17
C ASP A 91 1.19 8.78 -12.12
N LEU A 92 0.40 7.85 -11.59
CA LEU A 92 0.84 6.88 -10.59
C LEU A 92 1.53 5.68 -11.25
N ASP A 93 2.72 5.32 -10.75
CA ASP A 93 3.47 4.16 -11.22
C ASP A 93 3.31 2.93 -10.35
N TYR A 94 2.93 3.12 -9.08
CA TYR A 94 2.85 2.05 -8.09
C TYR A 94 1.88 2.41 -6.97
N ILE A 95 1.12 1.41 -6.50
CA ILE A 95 0.32 1.49 -5.28
C ILE A 95 0.90 0.55 -4.21
N ASN A 96 1.42 1.14 -3.13
CA ASN A 96 1.77 0.39 -1.93
C ASN A 96 0.52 0.27 -1.05
N ALA A 97 -0.17 -0.86 -1.17
CA ALA A 97 -1.40 -1.14 -0.47
C ALA A 97 -1.15 -1.50 0.99
N HIS A 98 -2.13 -1.20 1.85
CA HIS A 98 -2.11 -1.69 3.22
C HIS A 98 -2.10 -3.23 3.18
N GLY A 99 -3.03 -3.87 2.48
CA GLY A 99 -3.01 -5.31 2.21
C GLY A 99 -2.84 -6.16 3.47
N SER A 100 -3.78 -6.05 4.42
CA SER A 100 -3.68 -6.80 5.68
C SER A 100 -3.83 -8.32 5.52
N GLY A 101 -4.25 -8.83 4.36
CA GLY A 101 -4.54 -10.27 4.21
C GLY A 101 -5.83 -10.68 4.91
N THR A 102 -6.65 -9.71 5.33
CA THR A 102 -8.04 -9.96 5.75
C THR A 102 -8.97 -9.77 4.56
N LYS A 103 -9.98 -10.64 4.43
CA LYS A 103 -10.93 -10.56 3.30
C LYS A 103 -11.64 -9.22 3.22
N GLN A 104 -12.05 -8.67 4.36
CA GLN A 104 -12.78 -7.40 4.41
C GLN A 104 -11.92 -6.22 3.95
N ASN A 105 -10.68 -6.12 4.45
CA ASN A 105 -9.79 -5.01 4.13
C ASN A 105 -9.33 -5.05 2.68
N ASP A 106 -8.87 -6.21 2.20
CA ASP A 106 -8.31 -6.30 0.86
C ASP A 106 -9.37 -6.02 -0.22
N ARG A 107 -10.62 -6.41 0.03
CA ARG A 107 -11.78 -6.02 -0.82
C ARG A 107 -12.10 -4.53 -0.71
N HIS A 108 -12.04 -3.98 0.50
CA HIS A 108 -12.26 -2.55 0.75
C HIS A 108 -11.26 -1.68 -0.01
N GLU A 109 -9.97 -2.03 0.03
CA GLU A 109 -8.90 -1.35 -0.70
C GLU A 109 -9.09 -1.47 -2.20
N THR A 110 -9.35 -2.68 -2.71
CA THR A 110 -9.65 -2.90 -4.13
C THR A 110 -10.78 -1.98 -4.61
N ALA A 111 -11.88 -1.90 -3.85
CA ALA A 111 -13.00 -1.05 -4.17
C ALA A 111 -12.65 0.45 -4.11
N ALA A 112 -11.82 0.84 -3.12
CA ALA A 112 -11.37 2.22 -2.96
C ALA A 112 -10.53 2.67 -4.16
N PHE A 113 -9.53 1.88 -4.56
CA PHE A 113 -8.66 2.19 -5.71
C PHE A 113 -9.48 2.34 -6.99
N LYS A 114 -10.38 1.39 -7.28
CA LYS A 114 -11.28 1.49 -8.46
C LYS A 114 -12.13 2.75 -8.42
N ARG A 115 -12.64 3.12 -7.25
CA ARG A 115 -13.50 4.29 -7.07
C ARG A 115 -12.73 5.61 -7.20
N SER A 116 -11.48 5.69 -6.73
CA SER A 116 -10.68 6.92 -6.77
C SER A 116 -9.91 7.09 -8.08
N LEU A 117 -9.44 6.00 -8.68
CA LEU A 117 -8.54 6.03 -9.84
C LEU A 117 -9.24 5.62 -11.15
N GLY A 118 -10.46 5.09 -11.08
CA GLY A 118 -11.23 4.70 -12.26
C GLY A 118 -10.55 3.58 -13.04
N ALA A 119 -10.50 3.71 -14.37
CA ALA A 119 -9.89 2.70 -15.24
C ALA A 119 -8.37 2.53 -15.00
N ALA A 120 -7.67 3.61 -14.63
CA ALA A 120 -6.23 3.57 -14.37
C ALA A 120 -5.86 2.59 -13.24
N ALA A 121 -6.78 2.30 -12.30
CA ALA A 121 -6.55 1.35 -11.22
C ALA A 121 -6.11 -0.05 -11.71
N TYR A 122 -6.52 -0.45 -12.91
CA TYR A 122 -6.20 -1.77 -13.47
C TYR A 122 -4.82 -1.82 -14.13
N ASP A 123 -4.24 -0.67 -14.47
CA ASP A 123 -2.95 -0.56 -15.17
C ASP A 123 -1.78 -0.25 -14.21
N ILE A 124 -2.09 0.19 -12.98
CA ILE A 124 -1.11 0.52 -11.95
C ILE A 124 -0.79 -0.73 -11.14
N PRO A 125 0.47 -1.17 -11.07
CA PRO A 125 0.85 -2.30 -10.23
C PRO A 125 0.60 -2.00 -8.75
N VAL A 126 0.08 -2.99 -8.04
CA VAL A 126 -0.22 -2.93 -6.61
C VAL A 126 0.57 -3.99 -5.88
N SER A 127 1.08 -3.70 -4.68
CA SER A 127 1.65 -4.75 -3.82
C SER A 127 1.38 -4.46 -2.35
N SER A 128 1.62 -5.46 -1.49
CA SER A 128 1.71 -5.24 -0.05
C SER A 128 2.96 -5.89 0.53
N ILE A 129 3.78 -5.05 1.15
CA ILE A 129 5.01 -5.48 1.81
C ILE A 129 4.76 -6.34 3.06
N LYS A 130 3.54 -6.32 3.61
CA LYS A 130 3.15 -7.13 4.77
C LYS A 130 3.29 -8.64 4.51
N SER A 131 3.29 -9.06 3.25
CA SER A 131 3.62 -10.44 2.86
C SER A 131 5.05 -10.86 3.22
N MET A 132 5.98 -9.91 3.33
CA MET A 132 7.39 -10.12 3.63
C MET A 132 7.77 -9.74 5.06
N VAL A 133 7.18 -8.65 5.58
CA VAL A 133 7.56 -8.07 6.89
C VAL A 133 6.47 -8.19 7.96
N GLY A 134 5.32 -8.77 7.64
CA GLY A 134 4.16 -8.84 8.55
C GLY A 134 3.52 -7.46 8.83
N HIS A 135 2.64 -7.43 9.83
CA HIS A 135 1.90 -6.25 10.24
C HIS A 135 2.44 -5.69 11.57
N SER A 136 3.22 -4.61 11.49
CA SER A 136 3.90 -3.98 12.65
C SER A 136 3.03 -2.99 13.44
N LEU A 137 1.71 -3.06 13.26
CA LEU A 137 0.73 -2.22 13.93
C LEU A 137 1.06 -0.72 13.76
N GLY A 138 1.36 -0.02 14.84
CA GLY A 138 1.61 1.42 14.82
C GLY A 138 2.82 1.86 13.99
N ALA A 139 3.75 0.95 13.66
CA ALA A 139 4.93 1.27 12.86
C ALA A 139 4.73 1.10 11.35
N ILE A 140 3.63 0.46 10.91
CA ILE A 140 3.55 -0.02 9.52
C ILE A 140 3.50 1.12 8.50
N GLY A 141 2.78 2.20 8.80
CA GLY A 141 2.71 3.35 7.89
C GLY A 141 4.08 3.96 7.61
N SER A 142 4.95 4.05 8.62
CA SER A 142 6.32 4.53 8.42
C SER A 142 7.15 3.55 7.58
N ILE A 143 6.99 2.24 7.78
CA ILE A 143 7.74 1.23 7.02
C ILE A 143 7.26 1.19 5.55
N GLU A 144 5.96 1.39 5.31
CA GLU A 144 5.38 1.48 3.97
C GLU A 144 5.86 2.72 3.22
N ILE A 145 5.98 3.86 3.89
CA ILE A 145 6.58 5.06 3.30
C ILE A 145 8.06 4.80 2.94
N ALA A 146 8.81 4.11 3.81
CA ALA A 146 10.22 3.77 3.54
C ALA A 146 10.32 2.84 2.32
N ALA A 147 9.48 1.81 2.24
CA ALA A 147 9.43 0.91 1.10
C ALA A 147 9.03 1.63 -0.20
N SER A 148 8.09 2.58 -0.13
CA SER A 148 7.69 3.40 -1.28
C SER A 148 8.85 4.29 -1.78
N ALA A 149 9.60 4.90 -0.86
CA ALA A 149 10.76 5.71 -1.22
C ALA A 149 11.89 4.86 -1.83
N LEU A 150 12.13 3.66 -1.30
CA LEU A 150 13.10 2.72 -1.87
C LEU A 150 12.63 2.16 -3.24
N ALA A 151 11.32 2.01 -3.45
CA ALA A 151 10.77 1.61 -4.74
C ALA A 151 11.06 2.66 -5.83
N ILE A 152 10.94 3.95 -5.48
CA ILE A 152 11.33 5.08 -6.34
C ILE A 152 12.83 5.03 -6.62
N GLU A 153 13.66 5.00 -5.58
CA GLU A 153 15.12 5.05 -5.72
C GLU A 153 15.68 3.88 -6.55
N HIS A 154 15.09 2.69 -6.42
CA HIS A 154 15.56 1.48 -7.10
C HIS A 154 14.79 1.13 -8.36
N ASN A 155 13.78 1.91 -8.77
CA ASN A 155 12.94 1.61 -9.94
C ASN A 155 12.40 0.17 -9.90
N MET A 156 11.79 -0.19 -8.76
CA MET A 156 11.33 -1.55 -8.51
C MET A 156 10.06 -1.55 -7.67
N VAL A 157 9.03 -2.22 -8.18
CA VAL A 157 7.83 -2.55 -7.42
C VAL A 157 8.06 -3.84 -6.61
N PRO A 158 7.98 -3.80 -5.28
CA PRO A 158 8.17 -5.00 -4.45
C PRO A 158 7.05 -6.02 -4.69
N PRO A 159 7.31 -7.31 -4.43
CA PRO A 159 6.30 -8.35 -4.60
C PRO A 159 5.32 -8.40 -3.44
N THR A 160 4.16 -8.97 -3.72
CA THR A 160 3.35 -9.67 -2.71
C THR A 160 3.82 -11.12 -2.66
N ALA A 161 4.75 -11.43 -1.75
CA ALA A 161 5.57 -12.64 -1.77
C ALA A 161 4.78 -13.97 -1.70
N ASN A 162 3.62 -13.98 -1.05
CA ASN A 162 2.79 -15.19 -0.85
C ASN A 162 1.47 -15.16 -1.64
N LEU A 163 1.41 -14.38 -2.72
CA LEU A 163 0.26 -14.33 -3.63
C LEU A 163 0.40 -15.39 -4.72
N HIS A 164 -0.21 -16.56 -4.50
CA HIS A 164 -0.14 -17.70 -5.43
C HIS A 164 -1.43 -17.89 -6.21
N THR A 165 -2.58 -17.65 -5.57
CA THR A 165 -3.90 -17.76 -6.17
C THR A 165 -4.62 -16.43 -5.97
N PRO A 166 -4.61 -15.51 -6.95
CA PRO A 166 -5.32 -14.24 -6.85
C PRO A 166 -6.80 -14.45 -6.52
N ASP A 167 -7.33 -13.66 -5.58
CA ASP A 167 -8.76 -13.64 -5.30
C ASP A 167 -9.50 -12.90 -6.44
N PRO A 168 -10.51 -13.50 -7.09
CA PRO A 168 -11.34 -12.81 -8.07
C PRO A 168 -12.05 -11.54 -7.57
N GLU A 169 -12.22 -11.37 -6.25
CA GLU A 169 -12.74 -10.13 -5.66
C GLU A 169 -11.66 -9.04 -5.47
N CYS A 170 -10.39 -9.37 -5.77
CA CYS A 170 -9.22 -8.50 -5.77
C CYS A 170 -8.53 -8.61 -7.14
N ASP A 171 -9.16 -8.03 -8.15
CA ASP A 171 -8.89 -8.17 -9.60
C ASP A 171 -8.05 -7.03 -10.21
N LEU A 172 -7.21 -6.37 -9.40
CA LEU A 172 -6.23 -5.41 -9.89
C LEU A 172 -4.89 -6.11 -10.17
N ASP A 173 -3.94 -5.37 -10.76
CA ASP A 173 -2.60 -5.87 -11.05
C ASP A 173 -1.73 -5.99 -9.78
N TYR A 174 -2.05 -6.96 -8.93
CA TYR A 174 -1.26 -7.27 -7.74
C TYR A 174 0.01 -8.01 -8.13
N VAL A 175 1.19 -7.41 -7.90
CA VAL A 175 2.50 -7.98 -8.25
C VAL A 175 2.76 -9.23 -7.41
N PRO A 176 2.76 -10.45 -7.99
CA PRO A 176 2.84 -11.69 -7.23
C PRO A 176 4.27 -12.23 -7.20
N LEU A 177 4.70 -12.77 -6.05
CA LEU A 177 5.90 -13.60 -5.83
C LEU A 177 7.27 -12.93 -6.06
N ILE A 178 7.46 -12.26 -7.20
CA ILE A 178 8.74 -11.68 -7.64
C ILE A 178 8.54 -10.18 -7.89
N ALA A 179 9.52 -9.39 -7.46
CA ALA A 179 9.54 -7.95 -7.69
C ALA A 179 9.47 -7.63 -9.19
N ARG A 180 8.87 -6.50 -9.54
CA ARG A 180 8.75 -6.04 -10.92
C ARG A 180 9.64 -4.80 -11.10
N GLU A 181 10.64 -4.92 -11.95
CA GLU A 181 11.46 -3.78 -12.37
C GLU A 181 10.61 -2.84 -13.23
N ARG A 182 10.58 -1.56 -12.87
CA ARG A 182 9.78 -0.52 -13.52
C ARG A 182 10.29 0.84 -13.09
N THR A 183 10.36 1.82 -13.99
CA THR A 183 10.55 3.22 -13.55
C THR A 183 9.41 3.63 -12.61
N VAL A 184 9.76 4.09 -11.41
CA VAL A 184 8.79 4.52 -10.40
C VAL A 184 9.08 5.96 -10.04
N ASP A 185 8.28 6.89 -10.56
CA ASP A 185 8.40 8.31 -10.20
C ASP A 185 7.36 8.71 -9.14
N ALA A 186 6.19 8.06 -9.14
CA ALA A 186 5.12 8.36 -8.19
C ALA A 186 4.49 7.11 -7.56
N VAL A 187 4.37 7.14 -6.23
CA VAL A 187 3.79 6.05 -5.44
C VAL A 187 2.59 6.57 -4.64
N LEU A 188 1.46 5.90 -4.77
CA LEU A 188 0.35 6.05 -3.84
C LEU A 188 0.52 5.03 -2.71
N THR A 189 0.74 5.49 -1.49
CA THR A 189 0.82 4.63 -0.30
C THR A 189 -0.44 4.78 0.56
N VAL A 190 -1.03 3.67 0.99
CA VAL A 190 -2.17 3.65 1.92
C VAL A 190 -1.82 2.79 3.13
N GLY A 191 -1.97 3.38 4.32
CA GLY A 191 -1.60 2.79 5.61
C GLY A 191 -2.79 2.67 6.56
#